data_AF-A0A3B8WB63-F1
#
_entry.id   AF-A0A3B8WB63-F1
#
_cell.length_a   1.000
_cell.length_b   1.000
_cell.length_c   1.000
_cell.angle_alpha   90.00
_cell.angle_beta   90.00
_cell.angle_gamma   90.00
#
_symmetry.space_group_name_H-M   'P 1'
#
loop_
_entity.id
_entity.type
_entity.pdbx_description
1 polymer ?
#
loop_
_entity_poly.entity_id
_entity_poly.type
_entity_poly.pdbx_seq_one_letter_code
_entity_poly.pdbx_strand_id
1 'polypeptide(L)' 'MYKRITIDRQQMNGEPCVRGLRIPVATILTLIAEG' A
#
# COMPACT_ATOMS: atom_id res chain seq x y z
N MET A 1 8.83 6.54 9.85
CA MET A 1 8.73 5.97 8.49
C MET A 1 8.53 4.46 8.60
N TYR A 2 7.55 3.89 7.91
CA TYR A 2 7.21 2.47 8.04
C TYR A 2 8.20 1.58 7.28
N LYS A 3 8.72 0.53 7.93
CA LYS A 3 9.76 -0.35 7.36
C LYS A 3 9.32 -1.17 6.14
N ARG A 4 8.02 -1.30 5.86
CA ARG A 4 7.48 -2.12 4.77
C ARG A 4 6.59 -1.35 3.79
N ILE A 5 6.48 -0.03 3.92
CA ILE A 5 5.64 0.78 3.04
C ILE A 5 6.54 1.69 2.21
N THR A 6 6.23 1.79 0.92
CA THR A 6 6.89 2.66 -0.05
C THR A 6 5.86 3.55 -0.73
N ILE A 7 6.26 4.79 -1.04
CA ILE A 7 5.47 5.70 -1.87
C ILE A 7 6.30 5.96 -3.13
N ASP A 8 5.82 5.47 -4.27
CA ASP A 8 6.42 5.68 -5.58
C ASP A 8 5.40 6.38 -6.48
N ARG A 9 5.71 7.60 -6.94
CA ARG A 9 4.82 8.39 -7.80
C ARG A 9 4.52 7.71 -9.14
N GLN A 10 5.35 6.77 -9.58
CA GLN A 10 5.17 6.03 -10.83
C GLN A 10 4.32 4.76 -10.67
N GLN A 11 3.97 4.38 -9.45
CA GLN A 11 3.19 3.18 -9.15
C GLN A 11 1.86 3.55 -8.52
N MET A 12 0.78 2.86 -8.94
CA MET A 12 -0.54 2.93 -8.29
C MET A 12 -0.99 4.37 -7.98
N ASN A 13 -0.82 5.29 -8.93
CA ASN A 13 -1.17 6.71 -8.80
C ASN A 13 -0.50 7.44 -7.61
N GLY A 14 0.65 6.96 -7.14
CA GLY A 14 1.37 7.51 -5.99
C GLY A 14 0.86 7.02 -4.64
N GLU A 15 0.01 6.00 -4.60
CA GLU A 15 -0.50 5.44 -3.35
C GLU A 15 0.57 4.69 -2.55
N PRO A 16 0.51 4.72 -1.20
CA PRO A 16 1.36 3.90 -0.36
C PRO A 16 1.17 2.41 -0.66
N CYS A 17 2.23 1.75 -1.08
CA CYS A 17 2.25 0.32 -1.41
C CYS A 17 3.12 -0.47 -0.42
N VAL A 18 2.80 -1.75 -0.24
CA VAL A 18 3.70 -2.67 0.47
C VAL A 18 4.95 -2.87 -0.37
N ARG A 19 6.14 -2.68 0.22
CA ARG A 19 7.42 -2.75 -0.48
C ARG A 19 7.57 -4.09 -1.22
N GLY A 20 7.91 -4.01 -2.51
CA GLY A 20 8.09 -5.19 -3.37
C GLY A 20 6.80 -5.74 -3.94
N LEU A 21 5.65 -5.11 -3.64
CA LEU A 21 4.33 -5.48 -4.15
C LEU A 21 3.66 -4.25 -4.78
N ARG A 22 2.75 -4.50 -5.74
CA ARG A 22 1.85 -3.48 -6.30
C ARG A 22 0.48 -3.53 -5.63
N ILE A 23 0.49 -3.63 -4.30
CA ILE A 23 -0.72 -3.71 -3.48
C ILE A 23 -0.78 -2.45 -2.58
N PRO A 24 -1.78 -1.57 -2.77
CA PRO A 24 -1.99 -0.42 -1.91
C PRO A 24 -2.30 -0.85 -0.48
N VAL A 25 -1.76 -0.10 0.49
CA VAL A 25 -2.04 -0.32 1.91
C VAL A 25 -3.53 -0.11 2.22
N ALA A 26 -4.19 0.80 1.49
CA ALA A 26 -5.63 1.04 1.62
C ALA A 26 -6.45 -0.21 1.32
N THR A 27 -6.12 -0.97 0.27
CA THR A 27 -6.82 -2.21 -0.09
C THR A 27 -6.77 -3.23 1.05
N ILE A 28 -5.59 -3.42 1.64
CA ILE A 28 -5.43 -4.38 2.75
C ILE A 28 -6.20 -3.89 3.98
N LEU A 29 -6.17 -2.59 4.27
CA LEU A 29 -6.94 -1.99 5.37
C LEU A 29 -8.44 -2.20 5.20
N THR A 30 -8.98 -2.05 3.99
CA THR A 30 -10.39 -2.36 3.70
C THR A 30 -10.71 -3.82 3.98
N LEU A 31 -9.90 -4.75 3.46
CA LEU A 31 -10.10 -6.18 3.68
C LEU A 31 -10.04 -6.56 5.17
N ILE A 32 -9.11 -5.96 5.93
CA ILE A 32 -9.02 -6.18 7.39
C ILE A 32 -10.22 -5.59 8.12
N ALA A 33 -10.73 -4.45 7.65
CA ALA A 33 -11.89 -3.79 8.26
C ALA A 33 -13.20 -4.58 8.06
N GLU A 34 -13.26 -5.46 7.05
CA GLU A 34 -14.42 -6.33 6.79
C GLU A 34 -14.58 -7.49 7.78
N GLY A 35 -13.53 -7.83 8.55
CA GLY A 35 -13.57 -8.83 9.63
C GLY A 35 -13.26 -10.26 9.19
#